data_AF-A0A376MHI3-F1
#
_entry.id   AF-A0A376MHI3-F1
#
_cell.length_a   1.000
_cell.length_b   1.000
_cell.length_c   1.000
_cell.angle_alpha   90.00
_cell.angle_beta   90.00
_cell.angle_gamma   90.00
#
_symmetry.space_group_name_H-M   'P 1'
#
loop_
_entity.id
_entity.type
_entity.pdbx_description
1 polymer ?
#
loop_
_entity_poly.entity_id
_entity_poly.type
_entity_poly.pdbx_seq_one_letter_code
_entity_poly.pdbx_strand_id
1 'polypeptide(L)'
;MKAIWCAKDKNKAFDDVMAGKSVAPASCDVDIADHYALGVQLGVSGTPAVVLSNGTLVPGYQPPKEMKEFLDEHQKMTSGK
;
A
#
# COMPACT_ATOMS: atom_id res chain seq x y z
N MET A 1 2.34 -13.75 -0.48
CA MET A 1 2.68 -12.38 -0.94
C MET A 1 3.69 -12.38 -2.09
N LYS A 2 4.89 -12.97 -1.93
CA LYS A 2 5.92 -13.00 -2.98
C LYS A 2 5.41 -13.47 -4.36
N ALA A 3 4.61 -14.53 -4.41
CA ALA A 3 4.02 -15.02 -5.67
C ALA A 3 3.19 -13.96 -6.43
N ILE A 4 2.44 -13.10 -5.73
CA ILE A 4 1.67 -12.02 -6.38
C ILE A 4 2.62 -10.95 -6.95
N TRP A 5 3.67 -10.59 -6.20
CA TRP A 5 4.63 -9.56 -6.62
C TRP A 5 5.56 -10.03 -7.74
N CYS A 6 5.76 -11.35 -7.84
CA CYS A 6 6.50 -12.02 -8.90
C CYS A 6 5.62 -12.49 -10.06
N ALA A 7 4.31 -12.26 -10.01
CA ALA A 7 3.43 -12.61 -11.12
C ALA A 7 3.73 -11.73 -12.35
N LYS A 8 3.54 -12.30 -13.54
CA LYS A 8 3.64 -11.54 -14.81
C LYS A 8 2.67 -10.36 -14.84
N ASP A 9 1.46 -10.58 -14.33
CA ASP A 9 0.44 -9.55 -14.12
C ASP A 9 0.12 -9.47 -12.62
N LYS A 10 0.76 -8.51 -11.93
CA LYS A 10 0.63 -8.33 -10.48
C LYS A 10 -0.75 -7.81 -10.10
N ASN A 11 -1.34 -6.95 -10.94
CA ASN A 11 -2.67 -6.39 -10.72
C ASN A 11 -3.71 -7.51 -10.72
N LYS A 12 -3.71 -8.33 -11.77
CA LYS A 12 -4.63 -9.48 -11.87
C LYS A 12 -4.42 -10.49 -10.74
N ALA A 13 -3.16 -10.78 -10.39
CA ALA A 13 -2.85 -11.70 -9.30
C ALA A 13 -3.33 -11.17 -7.93
N PHE A 14 -3.18 -9.87 -7.68
CA PHE A 14 -3.68 -9.26 -6.44
C PHE A 14 -5.22 -9.28 -6.41
N ASP A 15 -5.87 -8.87 -7.50
CA ASP A 15 -7.34 -8.89 -7.63
C ASP A 15 -7.92 -10.29 -7.40
N ASP A 16 -7.30 -11.33 -7.96
CA ASP A 16 -7.73 -12.71 -7.77
C ASP A 16 -7.65 -13.14 -6.30
N VAL A 17 -6.55 -12.81 -5.60
CA VAL A 17 -6.41 -13.14 -4.17
C VAL A 17 -7.38 -12.35 -3.31
N MET A 18 -7.61 -11.06 -3.60
CA MET A 18 -8.62 -10.26 -2.91
C MET A 18 -10.04 -10.78 -3.13
N ALA A 19 -10.30 -11.41 -4.28
CA ALA A 19 -11.55 -12.11 -4.60
C ALA A 19 -11.62 -13.54 -4.03
N GLY A 20 -10.65 -13.98 -3.23
CA GLY A 20 -10.62 -15.31 -2.59
C GLY A 20 -10.13 -16.45 -3.48
N LYS A 21 -9.56 -16.15 -4.66
CA LYS A 21 -8.95 -17.15 -5.54
C LYS A 21 -7.49 -17.39 -5.17
N SER A 22 -6.94 -18.52 -5.60
CA SER A 22 -5.51 -18.79 -5.52
C SER A 22 -4.76 -18.21 -6.73
N VAL A 23 -3.47 -17.96 -6.55
CA VAL A 23 -2.55 -17.59 -7.63
C VAL A 23 -1.47 -18.66 -7.77
N ALA A 24 -0.95 -18.81 -9.00
CA ALA A 24 0.14 -19.73 -9.24
C ALA A 24 1.39 -19.34 -8.43
N PRO A 25 2.16 -20.31 -7.92
CA PRO A 25 3.46 -20.04 -7.35
C PRO A 25 4.36 -19.32 -8.36
N ALA A 26 5.02 -18.25 -7.92
CA ALA A 26 5.98 -17.50 -8.72
C ALA A 26 7.12 -17.02 -7.82
N SER A 27 8.33 -16.95 -8.38
CA SER A 27 9.53 -16.47 -7.71
C SER A 27 10.31 -15.53 -8.63
N CYS A 28 10.97 -14.56 -8.01
CA CYS A 28 11.75 -13.50 -8.62
C CYS A 28 12.62 -12.85 -7.52
N ASP A 29 13.41 -11.85 -7.89
CA ASP A 29 14.36 -11.19 -6.99
C ASP A 29 13.72 -10.26 -5.96
N VAL A 30 12.41 -10.02 -6.04
CA VAL A 30 11.70 -9.19 -5.06
C VAL A 30 11.79 -9.84 -3.67
N ASP A 31 12.32 -9.07 -2.72
CA ASP A 31 12.28 -9.38 -1.29
C ASP A 31 11.12 -8.62 -0.62
N ILE A 32 10.17 -9.37 -0.06
CA ILE A 32 9.04 -8.79 0.65
C ILE A 32 9.46 -8.29 2.04
N ALA A 33 10.57 -8.79 2.58
CA ALA A 33 11.12 -8.33 3.85
C ALA A 33 11.50 -6.84 3.78
N ASP A 34 12.00 -6.36 2.64
CA ASP A 34 12.34 -4.94 2.45
C ASP A 34 11.10 -4.04 2.51
N HIS A 35 9.97 -4.47 1.92
CA HIS A 35 8.71 -3.74 2.03
C HIS A 35 8.22 -3.68 3.49
N TYR A 36 8.33 -4.78 4.21
CA TYR A 36 7.93 -4.86 5.61
C TYR A 36 8.83 -3.98 6.50
N ALA A 37 10.15 -4.06 6.31
CA ALA A 37 11.14 -3.26 7.04
C ALA A 37 10.94 -1.76 6.81
N LEU A 38 10.70 -1.35 5.56
CA LEU A 38 10.36 0.04 5.25
C LEU A 38 9.07 0.49 5.95
N GLY A 39 8.04 -0.36 5.97
CA GLY A 39 6.81 -0.08 6.72
C GLY A 39 7.09 0.18 8.20
N VAL A 40 7.87 -0.69 8.85
CA VAL A 40 8.28 -0.52 10.26
C VAL A 40 9.04 0.79 10.47
N GLN A 41 9.98 1.13 9.58
CA GLN A 41 10.74 2.39 9.64
C GLN A 41 9.86 3.63 9.50
N LEU A 42 8.80 3.56 8.70
CA LEU A 42 7.81 4.62 8.54
C LEU A 42 6.79 4.68 9.69
N GLY A 43 6.88 3.78 10.68
CA GLY A 43 5.98 3.72 11.83
C GLY A 43 4.69 2.95 11.60
N VAL A 44 4.60 2.14 10.53
CA VAL A 44 3.44 1.28 10.26
C VAL A 44 3.36 0.18 11.32
N SER A 45 2.25 0.16 12.06
CA SER A 45 1.95 -0.84 13.08
C SER A 45 0.67 -1.65 12.80
N GLY A 46 -0.10 -1.27 11.78
CA GLY A 46 -1.33 -1.94 11.36
C GLY A 46 -1.69 -1.63 9.90
N THR A 47 -2.49 -2.50 9.29
CA THR A 47 -2.93 -2.39 7.88
C THR A 47 -4.45 -2.19 7.77
N PRO A 48 -4.97 -1.44 6.78
CA PRO A 48 -4.22 -0.71 5.75
C PRO A 48 -3.51 0.53 6.33
N ALA A 49 -2.43 0.94 5.68
CA ALA A 49 -1.66 2.13 6.02
C ALA A 49 -1.34 2.89 4.74
N VAL A 50 -1.67 4.18 4.69
CA VAL A 50 -1.42 5.03 3.53
C VAL A 50 -0.30 6.00 3.88
N VAL A 51 0.76 5.99 3.08
CA VAL A 51 1.87 6.95 3.21
C VAL A 51 1.73 7.98 2.09
N LEU A 52 1.61 9.24 2.46
CA LEU A 52 1.50 10.34 1.50
C LEU A 52 2.85 10.63 0.83
N SER A 53 2.83 11.35 -0.28
CA SER A 53 4.04 11.70 -1.05
C SER A 53 5.09 12.49 -0.26
N ASN A 54 4.70 13.17 0.82
CA ASN A 54 5.59 13.90 1.72
C ASN A 54 6.05 13.07 2.94
N GLY A 55 5.69 11.79 3.02
CA GLY A 55 6.04 10.90 4.13
C GLY A 55 5.06 10.90 5.31
N THR A 56 3.98 11.71 5.29
CA THR A 56 2.93 11.64 6.33
C THR A 56 2.28 10.25 6.31
N LEU A 57 2.24 9.57 7.46
CA LEU A 57 1.54 8.30 7.64
C LEU A 57 0.08 8.55 8.05
N VAL A 58 -0.86 8.02 7.27
CA VAL A 58 -2.29 7.95 7.58
C VAL A 58 -2.62 6.50 7.98
N PRO A 59 -2.74 6.22 9.29
CA PRO A 59 -3.01 4.87 9.77
C PRO A 59 -4.48 4.50 9.60
N GLY A 60 -4.73 3.26 9.19
CA GLY A 60 -6.07 2.68 9.15
C GLY A 60 -6.84 2.93 7.86
N TYR A 61 -8.06 2.40 7.84
CA TYR A 61 -8.98 2.52 6.71
C TYR A 61 -9.71 3.86 6.75
N GLN A 62 -9.85 4.47 5.57
CA GLN A 62 -10.79 5.56 5.33
C GLN A 62 -11.59 5.26 4.06
N PRO A 63 -12.92 5.50 4.06
CA PRO A 63 -13.73 5.45 2.84
C PRO A 63 -13.22 6.44 1.77
N PRO A 64 -13.50 6.18 0.48
CA PRO A 64 -12.99 6.99 -0.62
C PRO A 64 -13.32 8.50 -0.52
N LYS A 65 -14.53 8.83 -0.04
CA LYS A 65 -14.95 10.23 0.12
C LYS A 65 -14.11 10.95 1.18
N GLU A 66 -13.96 10.33 2.35
CA GLU A 66 -13.19 10.88 3.48
C GLU A 66 -11.70 10.99 3.14
N MET A 67 -11.13 9.96 2.49
CA MET A 67 -9.74 10.00 2.02
C MET A 67 -9.52 11.14 1.02
N LYS A 68 -10.47 11.39 0.10
CA LYS A 68 -10.38 12.51 -0.83
C LYS A 68 -10.39 13.86 -0.12
N GLU A 69 -11.31 14.04 0.82
CA GLU A 69 -11.41 15.27 1.62
C GLU A 69 -10.12 15.50 2.42
N PHE A 70 -9.60 14.46 3.09
CA PHE A 70 -8.35 14.51 3.82
C PHE A 70 -7.15 14.90 2.94
N LEU A 71 -7.03 14.29 1.75
CA LEU A 71 -5.94 14.59 0.82
C LEU A 71 -5.98 16.04 0.32
N ASP A 72 -7.17 16.55 -0.01
CA ASP A 72 -7.35 17.94 -0.47
C ASP A 72 -6.97 18.95 0.60
N GLU A 73 -7.40 18.71 1.85
CA GLU A 73 -7.07 19.56 3.00
C GLU A 73 -5.58 19.53 3.31
N HIS A 74 -4.99 18.34 3.40
CA HIS A 74 -3.57 18.17 3.66
C HIS A 74 -2.71 18.81 2.56
N GLN A 75 -3.11 18.69 1.30
CA GLN A 75 -2.42 19.35 0.19
C GLN A 75 -2.44 20.87 0.34
N LYS A 76 -3.59 21.48 0.68
CA LYS A 76 -3.70 22.93 0.90
C LYS A 76 -2.79 23.41 2.04
N MET A 77 -2.72 22.65 3.14
CA MET A 77 -1.90 23.00 4.30
C MET A 77 -0.39 22.89 4.01
N THR A 78 0.01 22.00 3.10
CA THR A 78 1.44 21.70 2.83
C THR A 78 1.98 22.37 1.56
N SER A 79 1.11 22.78 0.63
CA SER A 79 1.48 23.49 -0.62
C SER A 79 1.76 24.99 -0.43
N GLY A 80 1.60 25.50 0.79
CA GLY A 80 1.92 26.89 1.17
C GLY A 80 3.37 27.11 1.63
N LYS A 81 4.26 26.15 1.39
CA LYS A 81 5.69 26.22 1.69
C LYS A 81 6.52 26.10 0.42
#